data_AF-A0A9D6NXX5-F1
#
_entry.id   AF-A0A9D6NXX5-F1
#
_cell.length_a   1.000
_cell.length_b   1.000
_cell.length_c   1.000
_cell.angle_alpha   90.00
_cell.angle_beta   90.00
_cell.angle_gamma   90.00
#
_symmetry.space_group_name_H-M   'P 1'
#
loop_
_entity.id
_entity.type
_entity.pdbx_description
1 polymer ?
#
loop_
_entity_poly.entity_id
_entity_poly.type
_entity_poly.pdbx_seq_one_letter_code
_entity_poly.pdbx_strand_id
1 'polypeptide(L)'
;MITQQTQIKINLPLALKEFLESKANKFGMPLAGYIKHLMLKDVEEMEYPVFEASDRTIRKAKEALKNKDKSILVEDIDGFFKNLK
;
A
#
# COMPACT_ATOMS: atom_id res chain seq x y z
N MET A 1 12.21 8.64 10.13
CA MET A 1 10.80 8.22 9.93
C MET A 1 10.38 7.43 11.16
N ILE A 2 9.33 7.87 11.85
CA ILE A 2 8.71 7.06 12.90
C ILE A 2 7.79 6.06 12.19
N THR A 3 8.20 4.81 12.08
CA THR A 3 7.34 3.74 11.55
C THR A 3 6.15 3.58 12.48
N GLN A 4 4.95 3.94 12.03
CA GLN A 4 3.72 3.69 12.76
C GLN A 4 3.49 2.18 12.82
N GLN A 5 3.54 1.61 14.02
CA GLN A 5 3.23 0.21 14.28
C GLN A 5 1.84 0.10 14.90
N THR A 6 1.03 -0.85 14.43
CA THR A 6 -0.28 -1.15 14.98
C THR A 6 -0.32 -2.61 15.44
N GLN A 7 -1.12 -2.89 16.47
CA GLN A 7 -1.27 -4.24 17.02
C GLN A 7 -2.61 -4.84 16.57
N ILE A 8 -2.58 -6.11 16.14
CA ILE A 8 -3.78 -6.89 15.84
C ILE A 8 -3.96 -7.94 16.96
N LYS A 9 -5.13 -7.96 17.59
CA LYS A 9 -5.52 -8.97 18.60
C LYS A 9 -6.69 -9.79 18.05
N ILE A 10 -6.54 -11.10 18.06
CA ILE A 10 -7.51 -12.04 17.48
C ILE A 10 -7.84 -13.10 18.52
N ASN A 11 -9.13 -13.40 18.69
CA ASN A 11 -9.58 -14.54 19.48
C ASN A 11 -9.87 -15.71 18.52
N LEU A 12 -9.24 -16.86 18.78
CA LEU A 12 -9.41 -18.06 17.98
C LEU A 12 -9.88 -19.22 18.87
N PRO A 13 -10.70 -20.15 18.35
CA PRO A 13 -10.93 -21.42 19.01
C PRO A 13 -9.61 -22.14 19.29
N LEU A 14 -9.53 -22.84 20.43
CA LEU A 14 -8.29 -23.50 20.86
C LEU A 14 -7.73 -24.45 19.80
N ALA A 15 -8.58 -25.31 19.23
CA ALA A 15 -8.18 -26.26 18.19
C ALA A 15 -7.59 -25.58 16.95
N LEU A 16 -8.11 -24.40 16.57
CA LEU A 16 -7.59 -23.65 15.43
C LEU A 16 -6.21 -23.05 15.75
N LYS A 17 -6.03 -22.51 16.97
CA LYS A 17 -4.72 -22.02 17.42
C LYS A 17 -3.67 -23.14 17.34
N GLU A 18 -3.96 -24.30 17.92
CA GLU A 18 -3.02 -25.44 17.96
C GLU A 18 -2.68 -25.95 16.56
N PHE A 19 -3.67 -25.99 15.67
CA PHE A 19 -3.45 -26.39 14.28
C PHE A 19 -2.54 -25.39 13.53
N LEU A 20 -2.77 -24.09 13.69
CA LEU A 20 -1.94 -23.05 13.07
C LEU A 20 -0.52 -23.05 13.64
N GLU A 21 -0.37 -23.27 14.94
CA GLU A 21 0.91 -23.37 15.62
C GLU A 21 1.72 -24.57 15.14
N SER A 22 1.07 -25.74 14.98
CA SER A 22 1.68 -26.93 14.36
C SER A 22 2.17 -26.65 12.93
N LYS A 23 1.39 -25.94 12.10
CA LYS A 23 1.83 -25.53 10.76
C LYS A 23 3.01 -24.56 10.81
N ALA A 24 2.95 -23.54 11.66
CA ALA A 24 4.02 -22.57 11.80
C ALA A 24 5.35 -23.23 12.21
N ASN A 25 5.28 -24.19 13.14
CA ASN A 25 6.42 -24.96 13.62
C ASN A 25 7.10 -25.79 12.52
N LYS A 26 6.35 -26.30 11.53
CA LYS A 26 6.93 -27.02 10.38
C LYS A 26 7.88 -26.15 9.55
N PHE A 27 7.66 -24.84 9.55
CA PHE A 27 8.50 -23.87 8.85
C PHE A 27 9.50 -23.18 9.79
N GLY A 28 9.56 -23.57 11.08
CA GLY A 28 10.44 -22.97 12.07
C GLY A 28 10.09 -21.51 12.41
N MET A 29 8.82 -21.13 12.26
CA MET A 29 8.38 -19.73 12.44
C MET A 29 7.41 -19.59 13.62
N PRO A 30 7.44 -18.45 14.33
CA PRO A 30 6.40 -18.12 15.31
C PRO A 30 5.02 -18.02 14.65
N LEU A 31 3.96 -18.37 15.39
CA LEU A 31 2.57 -18.27 14.92
C LEU A 31 2.22 -16.88 14.37
N ALA A 32 2.68 -15.81 15.01
CA ALA A 32 2.47 -14.44 14.53
C ALA A 32 3.10 -14.19 13.15
N GLY A 33 4.30 -14.74 12.91
CA GLY A 33 4.96 -14.66 11.61
C GLY A 33 4.22 -15.44 10.53
N TYR A 34 3.70 -16.62 10.88
CA TYR A 34 2.88 -17.42 9.98
C TYR A 34 1.57 -16.73 9.61
N ILE A 35 0.85 -16.15 10.58
CA ILE A 35 -0.37 -15.39 10.32
C ILE A 35 -0.06 -14.18 9.42
N LYS A 36 1.02 -13.44 9.72
CA LYS A 36 1.45 -12.31 8.88
C LYS A 36 1.73 -12.74 7.43
N HIS A 37 2.38 -13.87 7.24
CA HIS A 37 2.64 -14.42 5.91
C HIS A 37 1.34 -14.74 5.16
N LEU A 38 0.39 -15.40 5.81
CA LEU A 38 -0.92 -15.71 5.21
C LEU A 38 -1.68 -14.44 4.81
N MET A 39 -1.71 -13.42 5.69
CA MET A 39 -2.34 -12.14 5.39
C MET A 39 -1.68 -11.44 4.19
N LEU A 40 -0.35 -11.46 4.12
CA LEU A 40 0.37 -10.88 2.98
C LEU A 40 0.07 -11.62 1.68
N LYS A 41 -0.01 -12.94 1.71
CA LYS A 41 -0.38 -13.76 0.55
C LYS A 41 -1.82 -13.51 0.09
N ASP A 42 -2.74 -13.32 1.02
CA ASP A 42 -4.14 -13.02 0.71
C ASP A 42 -4.31 -11.67 -0.01
N VAL A 43 -3.54 -10.65 0.40
CA VAL A 43 -3.61 -9.31 -0.19
C VAL A 43 -2.60 -9.05 -1.32
N GLU A 44 -1.74 -10.02 -1.65
CA GLU A 44 -0.67 -9.84 -2.64
C GLU A 44 -1.21 -9.51 -4.03
N GLU A 45 -2.35 -10.10 -4.39
CA GLU A 45 -3.02 -9.90 -5.69
C GLU A 45 -4.16 -8.86 -5.62
N MET A 46 -4.44 -8.32 -4.43
CA MET A 46 -5.43 -7.26 -4.31
C MET A 46 -4.82 -5.96 -4.84
N GLU A 47 -5.36 -5.46 -5.95
CA GLU A 47 -5.07 -4.09 -6.37
C GLU A 47 -5.37 -3.15 -5.20
N TYR A 48 -4.40 -2.31 -4.86
CA TYR A 48 -4.59 -1.30 -3.84
C TYR A 48 -5.86 -0.51 -4.19
N PRO A 49 -6.81 -0.31 -3.25
CA PRO A 49 -8.09 0.28 -3.59
C PRO A 49 -7.86 1.65 -4.22
N VAL A 50 -8.11 1.73 -5.53
CA VAL A 50 -8.08 2.97 -6.28
C VAL A 50 -9.41 3.67 -6.04
N PHE A 51 -9.39 4.72 -5.23
CA PHE A 51 -10.55 5.56 -5.04
C PHE A 51 -10.74 6.46 -6.26
N GLU A 52 -11.99 6.66 -6.67
CA GLU A 52 -12.29 7.62 -7.72
C GLU A 52 -11.84 9.02 -7.27
N ALA A 53 -11.01 9.67 -8.09
CA ALA A 53 -10.57 11.02 -7.82
C ALA A 53 -11.77 11.98 -7.86
N SER A 54 -11.74 13.05 -7.08
CA SER A 54 -12.82 14.05 -7.11
C SER A 54 -13.05 14.61 -8.51
N ASP A 55 -14.28 15.02 -8.83
CA ASP A 55 -14.64 15.62 -10.13
C ASP A 55 -13.70 16.76 -10.53
N ARG A 56 -13.28 17.56 -9.54
CA ARG A 56 -12.31 18.64 -9.72
C ARG A 56 -10.98 18.13 -10.24
N THR A 57 -10.48 17.03 -9.68
CA THR A 57 -9.20 16.40 -10.05
C THR A 57 -9.31 15.78 -11.44
N ILE A 58 -10.40 15.06 -11.72
CA ILE A 58 -10.66 14.47 -13.03
C ILE A 58 -10.71 15.56 -14.12
N ARG A 59 -11.42 16.67 -13.86
CA ARG A 59 -11.51 17.79 -14.81
C ARG A 59 -10.15 18.43 -15.08
N LYS A 60 -9.36 18.70 -14.04
CA LYS A 60 -8.01 19.27 -14.18
C LYS A 60 -7.07 18.33 -14.93
N ALA A 61 -7.13 17.03 -14.64
CA ALA A 61 -6.32 16.03 -15.34
C ALA A 61 -6.67 15.99 -16.84
N LYS A 62 -7.96 15.98 -17.18
CA LYS A 62 -8.42 16.04 -18.59
C LYS A 62 -7.96 17.30 -19.30
N GLU A 63 -8.00 18.45 -18.62
CA GLU A 63 -7.53 19.72 -19.17
C GLU A 63 -6.00 19.74 -19.37
N ALA A 64 -5.24 19.21 -18.42
CA ALA A 64 -3.78 19.08 -18.52
C ALA A 64 -3.37 18.17 -19.69
N LEU A 65 -4.04 17.03 -19.86
CA LEU A 65 -3.79 16.12 -20.98
C LEU A 65 -4.09 16.75 -22.34
N LYS A 66 -5.15 17.57 -22.42
CA LYS A 66 -5.51 18.30 -23.64
C LYS A 66 -4.52 19.40 -24.02
N ASN A 67 -3.88 20.02 -23.03
CA ASN A 67 -2.91 21.10 -23.22
C ASN A 67 -1.45 20.61 -23.07
N LYS A 68 -1.20 19.31 -23.28
CA LYS A 68 0.13 18.71 -23.10
C LYS A 68 1.18 19.37 -24.01
N ASP A 69 0.79 19.79 -25.19
CA ASP A 69 1.58 20.54 -26.17
C ASP A 69 2.05 21.91 -25.67
N LYS A 70 1.36 22.50 -24.70
CA LYS A 70 1.72 23.78 -24.06
C LYS A 70 2.63 23.60 -22.85
N SER A 71 3.06 22.38 -22.57
CA SER A 71 3.96 22.11 -21.44
C SER A 71 5.35 22.65 -21.72
N ILE A 72 6.01 23.17 -20.69
CA ILE A 72 7.39 23.66 -20.78
C ILE A 72 8.32 22.49 -20.45
N LEU A 73 9.34 22.28 -21.29
CA LEU A 73 10.40 21.32 -20.99
C LEU A 73 11.24 21.84 -19.83
N VAL A 74 11.39 21.05 -18.78
CA VAL A 74 12.22 21.38 -17.63
C VAL A 74 13.60 20.74 -17.81
N GLU A 75 14.61 21.57 -18.06
CA GLU A 75 16.01 21.13 -18.20
C GLU A 75 16.74 21.08 -16.85
N ASP A 76 16.37 21.96 -15.93
CA ASP A 76 16.89 21.99 -14.55
C ASP A 76 15.78 21.63 -13.56
N ILE A 77 15.82 20.38 -13.10
CA ILE A 77 14.86 19.82 -12.15
C ILE A 77 14.99 20.50 -10.77
N ASP A 78 16.20 20.81 -10.33
CA ASP A 78 16.44 21.43 -9.02
C ASP A 78 15.94 22.88 -8.99
N GLY A 79 16.18 23.63 -10.07
CA GLY A 79 15.65 24.97 -10.27
C GLY A 79 14.12 24.99 -10.38
N PHE A 80 13.52 23.99 -11.03
CA PHE A 80 12.07 23.85 -11.13
C PHE A 80 11.41 23.66 -9.76
N PHE A 81 11.92 22.74 -8.93
CA PHE A 81 11.35 22.50 -7.60
C PHE A 81 11.54 23.68 -6.65
N LYS A 82 12.63 24.46 -6.76
CA LYS A 82 12.82 25.70 -5.98
C LYS A 82 11.80 26.78 -6.31
N ASN A 83 11.30 26.79 -7.54
CA ASN A 83 10.34 27.79 -8.03
C ASN A 83 8.88 27.32 -7.95
N LEU A 84 8.64 26.06 -7.59
CA LEU A 84 7.31 25.52 -7.33
C LEU A 84 6.81 26.04 -5.98
N LYS A 85 5.96 27.08 -6.00
CA LYS A 85 5.22 27.57 -4.83
C LYS A 85 3.76 27.16 -4.89
#